data_AF-A0A967SNT7-F1
#
_entry.id   AF-A0A967SNT7-F1
#
_cell.length_a   1.000
_cell.length_b   1.000
_cell.length_c   1.000
_cell.angle_alpha   90.00
_cell.angle_beta   90.00
_cell.angle_gamma   90.00
#
_symmetry.space_group_name_H-M   'P 1'
#
loop_
_entity.id
_entity.type
_entity.pdbx_description
1 polymer ?
#
loop_
_entity_poly.entity_id
_entity_poly.type
_entity_poly.pdbx_seq_one_letter_code
_entity_poly.pdbx_strand_id
1 'polypeptide(L)'
;MKPVSAQWYVHYVGALEAIKADEWQNAVNNLNAAIAEKPNPQASARTDELYYLDYLPLLYRSIANYHLRKFEQAEQDLLYCKSFGEIDKARVDKNAQNLLQRYLILLNKRKEINHIFEEGKELLREQNYPKAKTMFQRTLVLDSAHAEARKLLKVAESKILLQTLFMKAKSQLQQSLFSEALVNLKRIKKLDPSHPGIEDMIARTQGLAKAQKKPPIIKDSDKQNNQKRIETLVMDGINLFNRNRLEQAEAKFNQVLTLANYDSRAVRYLYLIRQKRANQFKELDSQETSIAKLLKEAIEDYKSGDYCRAKKKLLGLREKTSDHADVKQYLALISQIEREMNIALRAFAESDFDSSISTLTALAARHDHISQIHAWLGCAYAAKFFYFGENDKHLFQLAVASFRRAKALEPNCSITEAIFSPKLIELFNKS
;
A
#
# COMPACT_ATOMS: atom_id res chain seq x y z
N MET A 1 14.79 5.82 -63.60
CA MET A 1 14.21 5.01 -62.51
C MET A 1 13.54 5.96 -61.54
N LYS A 2 12.20 5.89 -61.37
CA LYS A 2 11.53 6.63 -60.29
C LYS A 2 12.02 6.07 -58.96
N PRO A 3 12.37 6.90 -57.96
CA PRO A 3 12.72 6.37 -56.64
C PRO A 3 11.51 5.58 -56.13
N VAL A 4 11.74 4.32 -55.74
CA VAL A 4 10.75 3.51 -55.03
C VAL A 4 10.46 4.28 -53.75
N SER A 5 9.26 4.84 -53.61
CA SER A 5 8.87 5.50 -52.37
C SER A 5 8.98 4.49 -51.23
N ALA A 6 9.74 4.81 -50.19
CA ALA A 6 10.01 3.92 -49.08
C ALA A 6 8.72 3.69 -48.26
N GLN A 7 8.04 2.57 -48.52
CA GLN A 7 6.72 2.23 -47.96
C GLN A 7 6.72 2.14 -46.42
N TRP A 8 7.87 1.85 -45.80
CA TRP A 8 8.05 1.86 -44.35
C TRP A 8 7.56 3.14 -43.68
N TYR A 9 7.69 4.30 -44.35
CA TYR A 9 7.24 5.58 -43.82
C TYR A 9 5.72 5.65 -43.68
N VAL A 10 4.99 5.20 -44.72
CA VAL A 10 3.52 5.18 -44.73
C VAL A 10 3.00 4.29 -43.61
N HIS A 11 3.59 3.10 -43.48
CA HIS A 11 3.28 2.17 -42.40
C HIS A 11 3.59 2.76 -41.02
N TYR A 12 4.74 3.43 -40.86
CA TYR A 12 5.11 4.04 -39.59
C TYR A 12 4.15 5.18 -39.18
N VAL A 13 3.81 6.09 -40.10
CA VAL A 13 2.85 7.18 -39.81
C VAL A 13 1.46 6.62 -39.52
N GLY A 14 0.99 5.67 -40.32
CA GLY A 14 -0.31 5.00 -40.09
C GLY A 14 -0.37 4.30 -38.73
N ALA A 15 0.75 3.78 -38.24
CA ALA A 15 0.82 3.25 -36.88
C ALA A 15 0.69 4.34 -35.80
N LEU A 16 1.35 5.48 -35.98
CA LEU A 16 1.26 6.59 -35.03
C LEU A 16 -0.17 7.17 -34.97
N GLU A 17 -0.86 7.21 -36.10
CA GLU A 17 -2.29 7.59 -36.16
C GLU A 17 -3.17 6.55 -35.46
N ALA A 18 -2.96 5.26 -35.73
CA ALA A 18 -3.67 4.19 -35.04
C ALA A 18 -3.44 4.22 -33.51
N ILE A 19 -2.24 4.54 -33.05
CA ILE A 19 -1.95 4.74 -31.62
C ILE A 19 -2.73 5.92 -31.04
N LYS A 20 -2.85 7.04 -31.76
CA LYS A 20 -3.65 8.20 -31.33
C LYS A 20 -5.14 7.90 -31.27
N ALA A 21 -5.60 6.96 -32.09
CA ALA A 21 -6.99 6.49 -32.15
C ALA A 21 -7.28 5.30 -31.20
N ASP A 22 -6.32 4.90 -30.36
CA ASP A 22 -6.40 3.70 -29.50
C ASP A 22 -6.64 2.38 -30.27
N GLU A 23 -6.33 2.35 -31.58
CA GLU A 23 -6.44 1.18 -32.45
C GLU A 23 -5.18 0.30 -32.35
N TRP A 24 -4.93 -0.26 -31.16
CA TRP A 24 -3.67 -0.93 -30.83
C TRP A 24 -3.29 -2.08 -31.76
N GLN A 25 -4.27 -2.86 -32.23
CA GLN A 25 -3.99 -3.97 -33.14
C GLN A 25 -3.61 -3.48 -34.54
N ASN A 26 -4.23 -2.40 -35.03
CA ASN A 26 -3.86 -1.76 -36.30
C ASN A 26 -2.48 -1.13 -36.20
N ALA A 27 -2.16 -0.49 -35.07
CA ALA A 27 -0.83 0.04 -34.80
C ALA A 27 0.25 -1.05 -34.88
N VAL A 28 0.05 -2.20 -34.22
CA VAL A 28 1.00 -3.33 -34.28
C VAL A 28 1.17 -3.85 -35.71
N ASN A 29 0.09 -3.98 -36.48
CA ASN A 29 0.15 -4.47 -37.85
C ASN A 29 0.98 -3.53 -38.74
N ASN A 30 0.71 -2.23 -38.66
CA ASN A 30 1.45 -1.20 -39.38
C ASN A 30 2.93 -1.14 -38.95
N LEU A 31 3.23 -1.26 -37.65
CA LEU A 31 4.62 -1.27 -37.17
C LEU A 31 5.39 -2.52 -37.61
N ASN A 32 4.72 -3.67 -37.67
CA ASN A 32 5.34 -4.88 -38.20
C ASN A 32 5.68 -4.74 -39.69
N ALA A 33 4.80 -4.13 -40.49
CA ALA A 33 5.09 -3.84 -41.89
C ALA A 33 6.27 -2.86 -42.03
N ALA A 34 6.29 -1.78 -41.24
CA ALA A 34 7.40 -0.83 -41.24
C ALA A 34 8.74 -1.49 -40.85
N ILE A 35 8.74 -2.33 -39.80
CA ILE A 35 9.94 -3.05 -39.33
C ILE A 35 10.41 -4.09 -40.35
N ALA A 36 9.49 -4.75 -41.07
CA ALA A 36 9.85 -5.72 -42.10
C ALA A 36 10.65 -5.07 -43.25
N GLU A 37 10.33 -3.83 -43.60
CA GLU A 37 11.05 -3.07 -44.62
C GLU A 37 12.28 -2.35 -44.08
N LYS A 38 12.18 -1.78 -42.87
CA LYS A 38 13.25 -1.04 -42.20
C LYS A 38 13.37 -1.51 -40.75
N PRO A 39 14.22 -2.53 -40.47
CA PRO A 39 14.30 -3.13 -39.14
C PRO A 39 14.93 -2.22 -38.08
N ASN A 40 15.89 -1.39 -38.49
CA ASN A 40 16.70 -0.61 -37.57
C ASN A 40 16.05 0.75 -37.28
N PRO A 41 15.80 1.10 -36.00
CA PRO A 41 15.45 2.45 -35.60
C PRO A 41 16.50 3.45 -36.06
N GLN A 42 16.09 4.69 -36.30
CA GLN A 42 16.99 5.76 -36.72
C GLN A 42 16.42 7.12 -36.34
N ALA A 43 17.16 7.87 -35.53
CA ALA A 43 16.87 9.28 -35.29
C ALA A 43 17.11 10.07 -36.59
N SER A 44 16.20 10.99 -36.91
CA SER A 44 16.27 11.74 -38.17
C SER A 44 16.43 10.82 -39.41
N ALA A 45 15.57 9.82 -39.54
CA ALA A 45 15.40 9.04 -40.76
C ALA A 45 14.90 9.93 -41.90
N ARG A 46 15.60 9.88 -43.04
CA ARG A 46 15.19 10.57 -44.26
C ARG A 46 13.99 9.86 -44.90
N THR A 47 12.97 10.63 -45.22
CA THR A 47 11.80 10.22 -46.03
C THR A 47 12.01 10.60 -47.51
N ASP A 48 11.15 10.14 -48.41
CA ASP A 48 11.26 10.40 -49.85
C ASP A 48 11.14 11.88 -50.20
N GLU A 49 10.40 12.66 -49.40
CA GLU A 49 10.06 14.06 -49.66
C GLU A 49 10.99 15.07 -48.98
N LEU A 50 12.28 14.75 -48.81
CA LEU A 50 13.28 15.59 -48.12
C LEU A 50 12.95 15.90 -46.63
N TYR A 51 11.92 15.32 -46.05
CA TYR A 51 11.60 15.43 -44.62
C TYR A 51 12.39 14.41 -43.79
N TYR A 52 12.69 14.79 -42.55
CA TYR A 52 13.33 13.95 -41.56
C TYR A 52 12.35 13.71 -40.40
N LEU A 53 12.29 12.47 -39.92
CA LEU A 53 11.51 12.10 -38.73
C LEU A 53 12.31 11.16 -37.83
N ASP A 54 11.92 11.02 -36.58
CA ASP A 54 12.51 9.99 -35.72
C ASP A 54 11.78 8.67 -35.93
N TYR A 55 12.48 7.70 -36.50
CA TYR A 55 11.93 6.38 -36.79
C TYR A 55 12.20 5.45 -35.61
N LEU A 56 11.22 5.34 -34.72
CA LEU A 56 11.33 4.58 -33.47
C LEU A 56 10.27 3.46 -33.38
N PRO A 57 10.19 2.55 -34.37
CA PRO A 57 9.08 1.61 -34.51
C PRO A 57 8.96 0.64 -33.33
N LEU A 58 10.09 0.23 -32.74
CA LEU A 58 10.13 -0.69 -31.60
C LEU A 58 9.52 -0.06 -30.33
N LEU A 59 9.80 1.23 -30.08
CA LEU A 59 9.19 1.96 -28.97
C LEU A 59 7.67 1.95 -29.10
N TYR A 60 7.15 2.33 -30.26
CA TYR A 60 5.71 2.40 -30.48
C TYR A 60 5.05 1.03 -30.54
N ARG A 61 5.77 -0.01 -31.01
CA ARG A 61 5.25 -1.38 -31.02
C ARG A 61 5.15 -1.94 -29.61
N SER A 62 6.12 -1.60 -28.76
CA SER A 62 6.06 -1.95 -27.34
C SER A 62 4.85 -1.35 -26.63
N ILE A 63 4.52 -0.09 -26.94
CA ILE A 63 3.38 0.62 -26.36
C ILE A 63 2.09 -0.08 -26.79
N ALA A 64 1.94 -0.35 -28.08
CA ALA A 64 0.76 -1.05 -28.59
C ALA A 64 0.64 -2.49 -28.02
N ASN A 65 1.75 -3.22 -27.94
CA ASN A 65 1.79 -4.55 -27.32
C ASN A 65 1.42 -4.50 -25.83
N TYR A 66 1.85 -3.47 -25.10
CA TYR A 66 1.48 -3.28 -23.68
C TYR A 66 -0.05 -3.15 -23.51
N HIS A 67 -0.71 -2.34 -24.34
CA HIS A 67 -2.17 -2.16 -24.30
C HIS A 67 -2.94 -3.41 -24.74
N LEU A 68 -2.37 -4.20 -25.65
CA LEU A 68 -2.89 -5.52 -26.04
C LEU A 68 -2.61 -6.62 -25.00
N ARG A 69 -1.99 -6.29 -23.86
CA ARG A 69 -1.56 -7.24 -22.82
C ARG A 69 -0.55 -8.29 -23.28
N LYS A 70 0.19 -7.99 -24.35
CA LYS A 70 1.31 -8.78 -24.90
C LYS A 70 2.62 -8.32 -24.23
N PHE A 71 2.74 -8.56 -22.92
CA PHE A 71 3.76 -7.93 -22.08
C PHE A 71 5.18 -8.43 -22.39
N GLU A 72 5.32 -9.70 -22.75
CA GLU A 72 6.61 -10.29 -23.12
C GLU A 72 7.16 -9.65 -24.39
N GLN A 73 6.30 -9.49 -25.41
CA GLN A 73 6.69 -8.82 -26.66
C GLN A 73 6.98 -7.33 -26.42
N ALA A 74 6.17 -6.66 -25.59
CA ALA A 74 6.40 -5.25 -25.25
C ALA A 74 7.76 -5.03 -24.58
N GLU A 75 8.14 -5.92 -23.66
CA GLU A 75 9.44 -5.88 -23.03
C GLU A 75 10.58 -6.10 -24.02
N GLN A 76 10.50 -7.15 -24.84
CA GLN A 76 11.52 -7.45 -25.84
C GLN A 76 11.75 -6.25 -26.77
N ASP A 77 10.66 -5.63 -27.23
CA ASP A 77 10.71 -4.43 -28.06
C ASP A 77 11.38 -3.24 -27.36
N LEU A 78 11.11 -3.00 -26.07
CA LEU A 78 11.73 -1.90 -25.31
C LEU A 78 13.21 -2.14 -25.04
N LEU A 79 13.58 -3.35 -24.65
CA LEU A 79 14.99 -3.73 -24.43
C LEU A 79 15.77 -3.60 -25.73
N TYR A 80 15.19 -4.06 -26.84
CA TYR A 80 15.82 -3.95 -28.14
C TYR A 80 15.91 -2.50 -28.60
N CYS A 81 14.85 -1.71 -28.44
CA CYS A 81 14.86 -0.28 -28.75
C CYS A 81 15.93 0.49 -27.95
N LYS A 82 16.11 0.16 -26.67
CA LYS A 82 17.15 0.74 -25.81
C LYS A 82 18.55 0.41 -26.29
N SER A 83 18.77 -0.80 -26.80
CA SER A 83 20.10 -1.25 -27.27
C SER A 83 20.64 -0.44 -28.46
N PHE A 84 19.77 0.15 -29.29
CA PHE A 84 20.18 0.97 -30.43
C PHE A 84 20.66 2.38 -30.04
N GLY A 85 20.25 2.91 -28.88
CA GLY A 85 20.60 4.28 -28.46
C GLY A 85 20.05 5.40 -29.34
N GLU A 86 19.18 5.10 -30.31
CA GLU A 86 18.61 6.08 -31.23
C GLU A 86 17.55 6.97 -30.57
N ILE A 87 16.92 6.50 -29.49
CA ILE A 87 15.97 7.32 -28.72
C ILE A 87 16.67 8.55 -28.11
N ASP A 88 17.89 8.39 -27.60
CA ASP A 88 18.65 9.50 -27.00
C ASP A 88 19.04 10.57 -28.04
N LYS A 89 19.02 10.21 -29.34
CA LYS A 89 19.33 11.08 -30.47
C LYS A 89 18.08 11.70 -31.11
N ALA A 90 16.88 11.32 -30.68
CA ALA A 90 15.61 11.81 -31.24
C ALA A 90 15.49 13.33 -31.12
N ARG A 91 15.08 13.99 -32.20
CA ARG A 91 14.98 15.46 -32.29
C ARG A 91 13.56 15.97 -32.51
N VAL A 92 12.79 15.22 -33.28
CA VAL A 92 11.39 15.48 -33.65
C VAL A 92 10.47 14.94 -32.56
N ASP A 93 10.68 13.70 -32.12
CA ASP A 93 9.91 13.06 -31.06
C ASP A 93 10.53 13.32 -29.68
N LYS A 94 10.27 14.53 -29.16
CA LYS A 94 10.78 14.97 -27.85
C LYS A 94 10.26 14.14 -26.68
N ASN A 95 9.20 13.35 -26.87
CA ASN A 95 8.60 12.53 -25.82
C ASN A 95 9.10 11.09 -25.82
N ALA A 96 9.85 10.66 -26.84
CA ALA A 96 10.31 9.28 -26.99
C ALA A 96 11.02 8.75 -25.74
N GLN A 97 11.91 9.55 -25.14
CA GLN A 97 12.65 9.16 -23.94
C GLN A 97 11.73 9.01 -22.72
N ASN A 98 10.78 9.93 -22.54
CA ASN A 98 9.80 9.86 -21.45
C ASN A 98 8.88 8.64 -21.60
N LEU A 99 8.46 8.34 -22.83
CA LEU A 99 7.67 7.16 -23.14
C LEU A 99 8.45 5.87 -22.85
N LEU A 100 9.71 5.78 -23.29
CA LEU A 100 10.59 4.65 -23.00
C LEU A 100 10.67 4.38 -21.50
N GLN A 101 11.01 5.41 -20.71
CA GLN A 101 11.15 5.28 -19.26
C GLN A 101 9.82 4.88 -18.60
N ARG A 102 8.72 5.50 -19.00
CA ARG A 102 7.39 5.19 -18.48
C ARG A 102 7.02 3.73 -18.69
N TYR A 103 7.16 3.20 -19.91
CA TYR A 103 6.75 1.83 -20.21
C TYR A 103 7.72 0.78 -19.64
N LEU A 104 9.01 1.08 -19.50
CA LEU A 104 9.95 0.25 -18.75
C LEU A 104 9.52 0.12 -17.27
N ILE A 105 9.16 1.23 -16.62
CA ILE A 105 8.68 1.23 -15.23
C ILE A 105 7.39 0.41 -15.11
N LEU A 106 6.44 0.60 -16.04
CA LEU A 106 5.16 -0.12 -16.03
C LEU A 106 5.34 -1.64 -16.18
N LEU A 107 6.24 -2.07 -17.07
CA LEU A 107 6.52 -3.49 -17.27
C LEU A 107 7.29 -4.09 -16.08
N ASN A 108 8.26 -3.36 -15.53
CA ASN A 108 8.98 -3.82 -14.35
C ASN A 108 8.05 -3.98 -13.14
N LYS A 109 7.17 -2.99 -12.91
CA LYS A 109 6.14 -3.08 -11.86
C LYS A 109 5.23 -4.29 -12.07
N ARG A 110 4.82 -4.57 -13.32
CA ARG A 110 4.00 -5.74 -13.64
C ARG A 110 4.73 -7.05 -13.38
N LYS A 111 6.03 -7.14 -13.71
CA LYS A 111 6.86 -8.30 -13.39
C LYS A 111 6.96 -8.55 -11.90
N GLU A 112 7.18 -7.50 -11.12
CA GLU A 112 7.22 -7.57 -9.66
C GLU A 112 5.88 -8.09 -9.10
N ILE A 113 4.76 -7.53 -9.57
CA ILE A 113 3.41 -7.99 -9.20
C ILE A 113 3.24 -9.47 -9.52
N ASN A 114 3.58 -9.88 -10.75
CA ASN A 114 3.46 -11.27 -11.17
C ASN A 114 4.34 -12.19 -10.32
N HIS A 115 5.60 -11.83 -10.07
CA HIS A 115 6.51 -12.63 -9.26
C HIS A 115 5.98 -12.84 -7.84
N ILE A 116 5.56 -11.77 -7.17
CA ILE A 116 4.97 -11.84 -5.81
C ILE A 116 3.69 -12.68 -5.82
N PHE A 117 2.86 -12.52 -6.85
CA PHE A 117 1.61 -13.26 -6.98
C PHE A 117 1.85 -14.76 -7.19
N GLU A 118 2.77 -15.14 -8.07
CA GLU A 118 3.17 -16.53 -8.31
C GLU A 118 3.79 -17.15 -7.05
N GLU A 119 4.68 -16.45 -6.35
CA GLU A 119 5.24 -16.89 -5.07
C GLU A 119 4.12 -17.14 -4.03
N GLY A 120 3.12 -16.26 -3.97
CA GLY A 120 1.94 -16.46 -3.14
C GLY A 120 1.15 -17.73 -3.48
N LYS A 121 1.04 -18.08 -4.77
CA LYS A 121 0.40 -19.34 -5.21
C LYS A 121 1.21 -20.57 -4.82
N GLU A 122 2.53 -20.53 -4.96
CA GLU A 122 3.40 -21.64 -4.54
C GLU A 122 3.29 -21.87 -3.03
N LEU A 123 3.39 -20.80 -2.23
CA LEU A 123 3.21 -20.86 -0.78
C LEU A 123 1.83 -21.43 -0.38
N LEU A 124 0.79 -21.13 -1.17
CA LEU A 124 -0.54 -21.67 -0.96
C LEU A 124 -0.60 -23.18 -1.27
N ARG A 125 0.10 -23.65 -2.31
CA ARG A 125 0.24 -25.09 -2.62
C ARG A 125 1.04 -25.83 -1.57
N GLU A 126 2.09 -25.21 -1.04
CA GLU A 126 2.89 -25.69 0.09
C GLU A 126 2.14 -25.65 1.43
N GLN A 127 0.88 -25.19 1.45
CA GLN A 127 0.04 -25.02 2.64
C GLN A 127 0.60 -24.02 3.68
N ASN A 128 1.54 -23.17 3.26
CA ASN A 128 2.06 -22.08 4.07
C ASN A 128 1.15 -20.85 3.98
N TYR A 129 -0.07 -21.00 4.49
CA TYR A 129 -1.13 -20.00 4.36
C TYR A 129 -0.78 -18.63 4.94
N PRO A 130 -0.06 -18.48 6.09
CA PRO A 130 0.34 -17.18 6.61
C PRO A 130 1.27 -16.42 5.64
N LYS A 131 2.27 -17.08 5.05
CA LYS A 131 3.15 -16.41 4.08
C LYS A 131 2.42 -16.11 2.77
N ALA A 132 1.59 -17.04 2.30
CA ALA A 132 0.75 -16.82 1.11
C ALA A 132 -0.16 -15.59 1.28
N LYS A 133 -0.78 -15.43 2.46
CA LYS A 133 -1.57 -14.24 2.81
C LYS A 133 -0.78 -12.96 2.62
N THR A 134 0.44 -12.90 3.17
CA THR A 134 1.31 -11.72 3.06
C THR A 134 1.65 -11.38 1.61
N MET A 135 1.92 -12.38 0.77
CA MET A 135 2.22 -12.16 -0.65
C MET A 135 1.01 -11.65 -1.43
N PHE A 136 -0.19 -12.19 -1.20
CA PHE A 136 -1.40 -11.66 -1.82
C PHE A 136 -1.74 -10.25 -1.33
N GLN A 137 -1.50 -9.93 -0.05
CA GLN A 137 -1.66 -8.56 0.45
C GLN A 137 -0.70 -7.59 -0.24
N ARG A 138 0.59 -7.96 -0.40
CA ARG A 138 1.56 -7.18 -1.17
C ARG A 138 1.14 -6.98 -2.62
N THR A 139 0.65 -8.04 -3.27
CA THR A 139 0.10 -7.96 -4.63
C THR A 139 -1.00 -6.90 -4.71
N LEU A 140 -1.90 -6.83 -3.72
CA LEU A 140 -3.00 -5.88 -3.68
C LEU A 140 -2.60 -4.44 -3.29
N VAL A 141 -1.45 -4.27 -2.64
CA VAL A 141 -0.85 -2.95 -2.43
C VAL A 141 -0.32 -2.40 -3.76
N LEU A 142 0.27 -3.25 -4.59
CA LEU A 142 0.84 -2.85 -5.88
C LEU A 142 -0.22 -2.73 -7.00
N ASP A 143 -1.20 -3.62 -6.99
CA ASP A 143 -2.38 -3.66 -7.86
C ASP A 143 -3.64 -3.99 -7.06
N SER A 144 -4.31 -2.93 -6.58
CA SER A 144 -5.56 -3.06 -5.83
C SER A 144 -6.71 -3.65 -6.65
N ALA A 145 -6.61 -3.64 -7.98
CA ALA A 145 -7.61 -4.19 -8.87
C ALA A 145 -7.44 -5.72 -9.09
N HIS A 146 -6.34 -6.33 -8.66
CA HIS A 146 -6.02 -7.73 -8.92
C HIS A 146 -7.08 -8.70 -8.38
N ALA A 147 -7.98 -9.17 -9.24
CA ALA A 147 -9.15 -9.95 -8.83
C ALA A 147 -8.78 -11.33 -8.26
N GLU A 148 -7.77 -11.97 -8.84
CA GLU A 148 -7.36 -13.32 -8.44
C GLU A 148 -6.66 -13.34 -7.08
N ALA A 149 -5.70 -12.44 -6.83
CA ALA A 149 -5.10 -12.22 -5.52
C ALA A 149 -6.15 -11.95 -4.42
N ARG A 150 -7.21 -11.18 -4.69
CA ARG A 150 -8.33 -11.01 -3.74
C ARG A 150 -9.06 -12.32 -3.42
N LYS A 151 -9.28 -13.17 -4.43
CA LYS A 151 -9.91 -14.48 -4.21
C LYS A 151 -9.00 -15.40 -3.39
N LEU A 152 -7.72 -15.52 -3.77
CA LEU A 152 -6.77 -16.39 -3.09
C LEU A 152 -6.42 -15.91 -1.68
N LEU A 153 -6.42 -14.59 -1.43
CA LEU A 153 -6.30 -14.03 -0.08
C LEU A 153 -7.40 -14.57 0.84
N LYS A 154 -8.66 -14.55 0.40
CA LYS A 154 -9.79 -15.11 1.19
C LYS A 154 -9.62 -16.60 1.45
N VAL A 155 -9.10 -17.35 0.47
CA VAL A 155 -8.79 -18.78 0.63
C VAL A 155 -7.72 -18.97 1.70
N ALA A 156 -6.61 -18.24 1.63
CA ALA A 156 -5.54 -18.29 2.63
C ALA A 156 -6.05 -17.95 4.03
N GLU A 157 -6.85 -16.87 4.17
CA GLU A 157 -7.45 -16.47 5.45
C GLU A 157 -8.39 -17.53 6.02
N SER A 158 -9.23 -18.14 5.17
CA SER A 158 -10.10 -19.24 5.57
C SER A 158 -9.31 -20.45 6.06
N LYS A 159 -8.21 -20.81 5.38
CA LYS A 159 -7.34 -21.92 5.77
C LYS A 159 -6.58 -21.64 7.08
N ILE A 160 -6.09 -20.42 7.30
CA ILE A 160 -5.48 -20.00 8.57
C ILE A 160 -6.50 -20.10 9.71
N LEU A 161 -7.73 -19.63 9.48
CA LEU A 161 -8.80 -19.70 10.47
C LEU A 161 -9.13 -21.15 10.83
N LEU A 162 -9.24 -22.03 9.83
CA LEU A 162 -9.47 -23.47 10.05
C LEU A 162 -8.36 -24.10 10.90
N GLN A 163 -7.07 -23.86 10.56
CA GLN A 163 -5.95 -24.36 11.35
C GLN A 163 -5.99 -23.86 12.81
N THR A 164 -6.30 -22.57 13.00
CA THR A 164 -6.39 -21.96 14.34
C THR A 164 -7.52 -22.57 15.15
N LEU A 165 -8.70 -22.74 14.56
CA LEU A 165 -9.86 -23.36 15.22
C LEU A 165 -9.57 -24.82 15.58
N PHE A 166 -8.88 -25.54 14.70
CA PHE A 166 -8.53 -26.93 14.92
C PHE A 166 -7.53 -27.10 16.06
N MET A 167 -6.48 -26.26 16.11
CA MET A 167 -5.54 -26.23 17.23
C MET A 167 -6.24 -25.90 18.56
N LYS A 168 -7.14 -24.90 18.57
CA LYS A 168 -7.93 -24.55 19.75
C LYS A 168 -8.81 -25.71 20.21
N ALA A 169 -9.55 -26.33 19.28
CA ALA A 169 -10.39 -27.48 19.58
C ALA A 169 -9.57 -28.63 20.17
N LYS A 170 -8.43 -28.97 19.57
CA LYS A 170 -7.54 -30.04 20.07
C LYS A 170 -7.02 -29.75 21.48
N SER A 171 -6.56 -28.52 21.74
CA SER A 171 -6.10 -28.11 23.06
C SER A 171 -7.21 -28.18 24.11
N GLN A 172 -8.42 -27.74 23.76
CA GLN A 172 -9.60 -27.81 24.64
C GLN A 172 -10.01 -29.26 24.94
N LEU A 173 -9.91 -30.16 23.95
CA LEU A 173 -10.15 -31.59 24.16
C LEU A 173 -9.14 -32.19 25.13
N GLN A 174 -7.87 -31.82 25.03
CA GLN A 174 -6.83 -32.26 25.99
C GLN A 174 -7.12 -31.74 27.41
N GLN A 175 -7.65 -30.53 27.52
CA GLN A 175 -8.03 -29.91 28.79
C GLN A 175 -9.42 -30.38 29.30
N SER A 176 -10.07 -31.34 28.65
CA SER A 176 -11.42 -31.82 28.96
C SER A 176 -12.52 -30.72 28.92
N LEU A 177 -12.26 -29.62 28.22
CA LEU A 177 -13.20 -28.52 27.94
C LEU A 177 -14.08 -28.88 26.74
N PHE A 178 -14.91 -29.91 26.90
CA PHE A 178 -15.66 -30.52 25.77
C PHE A 178 -16.72 -29.59 25.18
N SER A 179 -17.31 -28.70 25.98
CA SER A 179 -18.28 -27.69 25.53
C SER A 179 -17.66 -26.69 24.56
N GLU A 180 -16.49 -26.15 24.90
CA GLU A 180 -15.75 -25.16 24.14
C GLU A 180 -15.16 -25.78 22.87
N ALA A 181 -14.62 -27.00 23.00
CA ALA A 181 -14.17 -27.78 21.85
C ALA A 181 -15.29 -28.00 20.83
N LEU A 182 -16.51 -28.31 21.28
CA LEU A 182 -17.67 -28.47 20.40
C LEU A 182 -18.04 -27.22 19.61
N VAL A 183 -17.91 -26.04 20.22
CA VAL A 183 -18.17 -24.77 19.52
C VAL A 183 -17.19 -24.61 18.35
N ASN A 184 -15.90 -24.85 18.60
CA ASN A 184 -14.87 -24.74 17.57
C ASN A 184 -15.02 -25.81 16.48
N LEU A 185 -15.31 -27.06 16.84
CA LEU A 185 -15.53 -28.15 15.88
C LEU A 185 -16.76 -27.89 14.99
N LYS A 186 -17.87 -27.38 15.55
CA LYS A 186 -19.04 -26.98 14.76
C LYS A 186 -18.72 -25.84 13.80
N ARG A 187 -17.87 -24.90 14.21
CA ARG A 187 -17.42 -23.80 13.34
C ARG A 187 -16.53 -24.31 12.21
N ILE A 188 -15.66 -25.28 12.47
CA ILE A 188 -14.89 -25.99 11.43
C ILE A 188 -15.84 -26.66 10.44
N LYS A 189 -16.82 -27.45 10.90
CA LYS A 189 -17.82 -28.10 10.02
C LYS A 189 -18.59 -27.10 9.15
N LYS A 190 -18.86 -25.89 9.66
CA LYS A 190 -19.53 -24.83 8.87
C LYS A 190 -18.61 -24.24 7.79
N LEU A 191 -17.31 -24.10 8.07
CA LEU A 191 -16.33 -23.49 7.16
C LEU A 191 -15.81 -24.50 6.12
N ASP A 192 -15.69 -25.76 6.50
CA ASP A 192 -15.26 -26.87 5.65
C ASP A 192 -16.12 -28.11 5.97
N PRO A 193 -17.30 -28.24 5.32
CA PRO A 193 -18.16 -29.40 5.51
C PRO A 193 -17.50 -30.73 5.13
N SER A 194 -16.51 -30.68 4.23
CA SER A 194 -15.72 -31.83 3.77
C SER A 194 -14.51 -32.13 4.66
N HIS A 195 -14.32 -31.44 5.78
CA HIS A 195 -13.17 -31.64 6.64
C HIS A 195 -13.11 -33.09 7.15
N PRO A 196 -12.00 -33.82 6.90
CA PRO A 196 -11.89 -35.23 7.26
C PRO A 196 -12.16 -35.48 8.75
N GLY A 197 -13.03 -36.44 9.06
CA GLY A 197 -13.32 -36.89 10.43
C GLY A 197 -14.02 -35.87 11.34
N ILE A 198 -14.47 -34.72 10.82
CA ILE A 198 -15.06 -33.67 11.67
C ILE A 198 -16.37 -34.12 12.32
N GLU A 199 -17.17 -34.94 11.64
CA GLU A 199 -18.43 -35.47 12.17
C GLU A 199 -18.18 -36.43 13.34
N ASP A 200 -17.23 -37.34 13.19
CA ASP A 200 -16.81 -38.26 14.24
C ASP A 200 -16.23 -37.53 15.44
N MET A 201 -15.40 -36.52 15.20
CA MET A 201 -14.88 -35.66 16.26
C MET A 201 -16.02 -35.00 17.04
N ILE A 202 -16.98 -34.39 16.34
CA ILE A 202 -18.15 -33.78 16.97
C ILE A 202 -18.94 -34.82 17.77
N ALA A 203 -19.24 -35.99 17.19
CA ALA A 203 -20.02 -37.04 17.86
C ALA A 203 -19.33 -37.54 19.14
N ARG A 204 -18.02 -37.81 19.06
CA ARG A 204 -17.20 -38.22 20.21
C ARG A 204 -17.17 -37.15 21.29
N THR A 205 -16.90 -35.90 20.93
CA THR A 205 -16.89 -34.80 21.90
C THR A 205 -18.26 -34.56 22.52
N GLN A 206 -19.36 -34.73 21.75
CA GLN A 206 -20.72 -34.70 22.31
C GLN A 206 -20.97 -35.83 23.31
N GLY A 207 -20.49 -37.04 23.03
CA GLY A 207 -20.55 -38.18 23.96
C GLY A 207 -19.80 -37.89 25.27
N LEU A 208 -18.57 -37.38 25.17
CA LEU A 208 -17.76 -36.99 26.32
C LEU A 208 -18.40 -35.86 27.13
N ALA A 209 -18.96 -34.84 26.47
CA ALA A 209 -19.69 -33.76 27.13
C ALA A 209 -20.97 -34.25 27.83
N LYS A 210 -21.65 -35.27 27.28
CA LYS A 210 -22.82 -35.91 27.92
C LYS A 210 -22.42 -36.83 29.07
N ALA A 211 -21.30 -37.53 28.96
CA ALA A 211 -20.76 -38.38 30.03
C ALA A 211 -20.27 -37.56 31.22
N GLN A 212 -19.66 -36.39 30.99
CA GLN A 212 -19.37 -35.39 32.03
C GLN A 212 -20.62 -34.88 32.76
N LYS A 213 -21.81 -35.04 32.17
CA LYS A 213 -23.11 -34.65 32.76
C LYS A 213 -23.83 -35.79 33.49
N LYS A 214 -23.32 -37.04 33.49
CA LYS A 214 -23.88 -38.11 34.33
C LYS A 214 -23.28 -38.00 35.74
N PRO A 215 -24.08 -37.75 36.78
CA PRO A 215 -23.56 -37.58 38.13
C PRO A 215 -22.99 -38.91 38.66
N PRO A 216 -21.87 -38.91 39.39
CA PRO A 216 -21.53 -40.03 40.27
C PRO A 216 -22.61 -40.14 41.35
N ILE A 217 -22.93 -41.35 41.78
CA ILE A 217 -23.75 -41.59 42.98
C ILE A 217 -22.92 -41.12 44.17
N ILE A 218 -23.28 -39.97 44.74
CA ILE A 218 -22.59 -39.32 45.86
C ILE A 218 -23.27 -39.73 47.17
N LYS A 219 -22.48 -40.23 48.13
CA LYS A 219 -22.91 -40.51 49.52
C LYS A 219 -23.04 -39.19 50.30
N ASP A 220 -23.97 -39.12 51.26
CA ASP A 220 -24.42 -37.88 51.90
C ASP A 220 -23.36 -37.03 52.65
N SER A 221 -22.14 -37.54 52.88
CA SER A 221 -21.04 -36.76 53.49
C SER A 221 -20.40 -35.73 52.55
N ASP A 222 -20.53 -35.88 51.23
CA ASP A 222 -19.86 -35.03 50.23
C ASP A 222 -20.69 -33.78 49.85
N LYS A 223 -22.00 -33.77 50.17
CA LYS A 223 -22.89 -32.62 49.88
C LYS A 223 -22.47 -31.36 50.62
N GLN A 224 -22.11 -31.47 51.90
CA GLN A 224 -21.69 -30.32 52.72
C GLN A 224 -20.31 -29.77 52.32
N ASN A 225 -19.38 -30.64 51.91
CA ASN A 225 -18.05 -30.23 51.46
C ASN A 225 -18.10 -29.57 50.07
N ASN A 226 -18.95 -30.08 49.17
CA ASN A 226 -19.15 -29.47 47.86
C ASN A 226 -19.84 -28.10 47.97
N GLN A 227 -20.79 -27.93 48.91
CA GLN A 227 -21.45 -26.64 49.14
C GLN A 227 -20.44 -25.54 49.53
N LYS A 228 -19.55 -25.81 50.51
CA LYS A 228 -18.51 -24.86 50.92
C LYS A 228 -17.54 -24.53 49.78
N ARG A 229 -17.15 -25.54 49.01
CA ARG A 229 -16.23 -25.37 47.87
C ARG A 229 -16.85 -24.56 46.74
N ILE A 230 -18.16 -24.74 46.48
CA ILE A 230 -18.94 -23.93 45.54
C ILE A 230 -18.93 -22.47 46.00
N GLU A 231 -19.21 -22.20 47.27
CA GLU A 231 -19.21 -20.83 47.82
C GLU A 231 -17.84 -20.15 47.69
N THR A 232 -16.75 -20.85 48.00
CA THR A 232 -15.39 -20.33 47.82
C THR A 232 -15.09 -19.99 46.35
N LEU A 233 -15.43 -20.89 45.43
CA LEU A 233 -15.17 -20.68 43.99
C LEU A 233 -16.02 -19.55 43.40
N VAL A 234 -17.27 -19.40 43.85
CA VAL A 234 -18.12 -18.26 43.46
C VAL A 234 -17.50 -16.96 43.96
N MET A 235 -17.07 -16.88 45.22
CA MET A 235 -16.45 -15.68 45.77
C MET A 235 -15.13 -15.33 45.09
N ASP A 236 -14.26 -16.32 44.83
CA ASP A 236 -13.03 -16.13 44.06
C ASP A 236 -13.31 -15.61 42.65
N GLY A 237 -14.28 -16.21 41.96
CA GLY A 237 -14.69 -15.80 40.62
C GLY A 237 -15.19 -14.36 40.58
N ILE A 238 -16.00 -13.96 41.56
CA ILE A 238 -16.50 -12.58 41.71
C ILE A 238 -15.35 -11.62 41.96
N ASN A 239 -14.42 -11.96 42.87
CA ASN A 239 -13.25 -11.14 43.16
C ASN A 239 -12.35 -10.96 41.93
N LEU A 240 -12.13 -12.02 41.16
CA LEU A 240 -11.36 -11.97 39.91
C LEU A 240 -12.06 -11.15 38.83
N PHE A 241 -13.39 -11.27 38.72
CA PHE A 241 -14.20 -10.48 37.81
C PHE A 241 -14.13 -8.98 38.12
N ASN A 242 -14.24 -8.62 39.40
CA ASN A 242 -14.14 -7.23 39.87
C ASN A 242 -12.74 -6.65 39.63
N ARG A 243 -11.70 -7.49 39.68
CA ARG A 243 -10.32 -7.14 39.32
C ARG A 243 -10.03 -7.17 37.80
N ASN A 244 -11.07 -7.30 36.97
CA ASN A 244 -11.00 -7.39 35.51
C ASN A 244 -10.17 -8.57 34.96
N ARG A 245 -9.92 -9.61 35.77
CA ARG A 245 -9.21 -10.83 35.36
C ARG A 245 -10.20 -11.84 34.78
N LEU A 246 -10.77 -11.52 33.61
CA LEU A 246 -11.93 -12.21 33.06
C LEU A 246 -11.72 -13.69 32.76
N GLU A 247 -10.52 -14.09 32.30
CA GLU A 247 -10.19 -15.51 32.05
C GLU A 247 -10.12 -16.33 33.33
N GLN A 248 -9.48 -15.78 34.37
CA GLN A 248 -9.36 -16.45 35.67
C GLN A 248 -10.73 -16.53 36.35
N ALA A 249 -11.55 -15.48 36.22
CA ALA A 249 -12.91 -15.45 36.73
C ALA A 249 -13.80 -16.51 36.04
N GLU A 250 -13.74 -16.59 34.70
CA GLU A 250 -14.46 -17.58 33.90
C GLU A 250 -14.08 -19.01 34.30
N ALA A 251 -12.79 -19.28 34.49
CA ALA A 251 -12.32 -20.59 34.93
C ALA A 251 -12.92 -20.99 36.30
N LYS A 252 -12.98 -20.05 37.25
CA LYS A 252 -13.59 -20.29 38.57
C LYS A 252 -15.10 -20.53 38.47
N PHE A 253 -15.83 -19.77 37.67
CA PHE A 253 -17.27 -19.99 37.48
C PHE A 253 -17.58 -21.29 36.73
N ASN A 254 -16.74 -21.70 35.77
CA ASN A 254 -16.88 -23.01 35.14
C ASN A 254 -16.64 -24.15 36.15
N GLN A 255 -15.68 -24.01 37.07
CA GLN A 255 -15.48 -24.98 38.16
C GLN A 255 -16.70 -25.07 39.10
N VAL A 256 -17.42 -23.96 39.33
CA VAL A 256 -18.70 -23.99 40.06
C VAL A 256 -19.72 -24.84 39.31
N LEU A 257 -19.84 -24.67 37.99
CA LEU A 257 -20.78 -25.42 37.15
C LEU A 257 -20.40 -26.89 36.95
N THR A 258 -19.15 -27.28 37.24
CA THR A 258 -18.76 -28.70 37.32
C THR A 258 -19.14 -29.34 38.66
N LEU A 259 -19.16 -28.56 39.74
CA LEU A 259 -19.49 -29.06 41.09
C LEU A 259 -21.00 -29.02 41.37
N ALA A 260 -21.69 -28.01 40.83
CA ALA A 260 -23.14 -27.90 40.84
C ALA A 260 -23.64 -27.93 39.39
N ASN A 261 -24.57 -28.84 39.08
CA ASN A 261 -25.23 -28.90 37.76
C ASN A 261 -25.83 -27.54 37.32
N TYR A 262 -26.08 -26.63 38.28
CA TYR A 262 -26.53 -25.27 38.03
C TYR A 262 -26.24 -24.37 39.24
N ASP A 263 -25.59 -23.22 39.04
CA ASP A 263 -25.50 -22.11 40.01
C ASP A 263 -25.85 -20.79 39.29
N SER A 264 -26.91 -20.13 39.74
CA SER A 264 -27.44 -18.92 39.10
C SER A 264 -26.45 -17.75 39.09
N ARG A 265 -25.56 -17.68 40.09
CA ARG A 265 -24.53 -16.63 40.19
C ARG A 265 -23.45 -16.89 39.16
N ALA A 266 -22.94 -18.12 39.08
CA ALA A 266 -21.91 -18.49 38.09
C ALA A 266 -22.39 -18.24 36.65
N VAL A 267 -23.62 -18.66 36.32
CA VAL A 267 -24.22 -18.40 34.99
C VAL A 267 -24.34 -16.91 34.70
N ARG A 268 -24.79 -16.11 35.67
CA ARG A 268 -24.91 -14.65 35.53
C ARG A 268 -23.56 -13.98 35.26
N TYR A 269 -22.52 -14.34 36.01
CA TYR A 269 -21.19 -13.73 35.82
C TYR A 269 -20.52 -14.19 34.53
N LEU A 270 -20.72 -15.43 34.07
CA LEU A 270 -20.26 -15.88 32.76
C LEU A 270 -20.91 -15.08 31.61
N TYR A 271 -22.19 -14.75 31.73
CA TYR A 271 -22.86 -13.85 30.79
C TYR A 271 -22.25 -12.43 30.80
N LEU A 272 -22.00 -11.87 31.99
CA LEU A 272 -21.36 -10.55 32.12
C LEU A 272 -19.93 -10.52 31.57
N ILE A 273 -19.15 -11.60 31.77
CA ILE A 273 -17.82 -11.76 31.18
C ILE A 273 -17.89 -11.71 29.65
N ARG A 274 -18.85 -12.42 29.05
CA ARG A 274 -19.05 -12.40 27.59
C ARG A 274 -19.39 -11.00 27.07
N GLN A 275 -20.28 -10.28 27.75
CA GLN A 275 -20.61 -8.90 27.37
C GLN A 275 -19.40 -7.97 27.50
N LYS A 276 -18.66 -8.06 28.61
CA LYS A 276 -17.49 -7.21 28.86
C LYS A 276 -16.39 -7.43 27.82
N ARG A 277 -16.17 -8.69 27.40
CA ARG A 277 -15.26 -9.02 26.28
C ARG A 277 -15.77 -8.50 24.93
N ALA A 278 -17.07 -8.62 24.66
CA ALA A 278 -17.64 -8.10 23.42
C ALA A 278 -17.50 -6.58 23.31
N ASN A 279 -17.62 -5.86 24.44
CA ASN A 279 -17.41 -4.42 24.50
C ASN A 279 -15.91 -4.05 24.36
N GLN A 280 -15.01 -4.76 25.04
CA GLN A 280 -13.55 -4.59 24.86
C GLN A 280 -13.12 -4.81 23.40
N PHE A 281 -13.71 -5.81 22.73
CA PHE A 281 -13.42 -6.08 21.33
C PHE A 281 -13.95 -4.97 20.40
N LYS A 282 -15.16 -4.44 20.66
CA LYS A 282 -15.70 -3.29 19.93
C LYS A 282 -14.88 -2.02 20.15
N GLU A 283 -14.39 -1.79 21.36
CA GLU A 283 -13.50 -0.66 21.66
C GLU A 283 -12.18 -0.76 20.90
N LEU A 284 -11.55 -1.94 20.88
CA LEU A 284 -10.33 -2.21 20.11
C LEU A 284 -10.55 -2.00 18.60
N ASP A 285 -11.63 -2.53 18.03
CA ASP A 285 -11.99 -2.37 16.61
C ASP A 285 -12.27 -0.90 16.25
N SER A 286 -12.93 -0.15 17.15
CA SER A 286 -13.16 1.29 16.99
C SER A 286 -11.88 2.12 17.08
N GLN A 287 -10.95 1.73 17.95
CA GLN A 287 -9.63 2.36 18.07
C GLN A 287 -8.78 2.09 16.83
N GLU A 288 -8.77 0.85 16.33
CA GLU A 288 -8.05 0.45 15.12
C GLU A 288 -8.59 1.19 13.89
N THR A 289 -9.92 1.34 13.78
CA THR A 289 -10.58 2.13 12.74
C THR A 289 -10.24 3.62 12.83
N SER A 290 -10.17 4.17 14.05
CA SER A 290 -9.78 5.57 14.30
C SER A 290 -8.32 5.83 13.94
N ILE A 291 -7.41 4.91 14.28
CA ILE A 291 -5.99 4.96 13.90
C ILE A 291 -5.83 4.90 12.38
N ALA A 292 -6.51 3.97 11.70
CA ALA A 292 -6.46 3.84 10.25
C ALA A 292 -6.97 5.11 9.54
N LYS A 293 -8.03 5.74 10.07
CA LYS A 293 -8.55 7.01 9.56
C LYS A 293 -7.52 8.14 9.71
N LEU A 294 -6.96 8.32 10.91
CA LEU A 294 -5.97 9.35 11.19
C LEU A 294 -4.69 9.17 10.37
N LEU A 295 -4.26 7.92 10.14
CA LEU A 295 -3.12 7.62 9.28
C LEU A 295 -3.39 8.02 7.83
N LYS A 296 -4.59 7.71 7.32
CA LYS A 296 -5.01 8.11 5.98
C LYS A 296 -5.00 9.63 5.82
N GLU A 297 -5.56 10.36 6.78
CA GLU A 297 -5.55 11.83 6.77
C GLU A 297 -4.12 12.41 6.84
N ALA A 298 -3.23 11.80 7.62
CA ALA A 298 -1.83 12.23 7.70
C ALA A 298 -1.07 11.98 6.38
N ILE A 299 -1.36 10.87 5.69
CA ILE A 299 -0.80 10.58 4.37
C ILE A 299 -1.36 11.54 3.32
N GLU A 300 -2.62 11.93 3.43
CA GLU A 300 -3.25 12.92 2.55
C GLU A 300 -2.60 14.29 2.73
N ASP A 301 -2.42 14.74 3.98
CA ASP A 301 -1.66 15.96 4.27
C ASP A 301 -0.22 15.89 3.75
N TYR A 302 0.44 14.73 3.87
CA TYR A 302 1.79 14.51 3.32
C TYR A 302 1.81 14.65 1.80
N LYS A 303 0.82 14.06 1.10
CA LYS A 303 0.70 14.12 -0.36
C LYS A 303 0.31 15.51 -0.86
N SER A 304 -0.41 16.28 -0.06
CA SER A 304 -0.73 17.68 -0.36
C SER A 304 0.42 18.64 -0.02
N GLY A 305 1.52 18.13 0.54
CA GLY A 305 2.70 18.94 0.91
C GLY A 305 2.57 19.65 2.27
N ASP A 306 1.51 19.43 3.04
CA ASP A 306 1.33 20.01 4.38
C ASP A 306 2.02 19.15 5.44
N TYR A 307 3.35 19.18 5.43
CA TYR A 307 4.17 18.37 6.33
C TYR A 307 4.03 18.76 7.79
N CYS A 308 3.64 20.00 8.09
CA CYS A 308 3.42 20.42 9.46
C CYS A 308 2.20 19.70 10.06
N ARG A 309 1.08 19.67 9.31
CA ARG A 309 -0.11 18.91 9.73
C ARG A 309 0.14 17.41 9.71
N ALA A 310 0.77 16.90 8.65
CA ALA A 310 1.11 15.49 8.54
C ALA A 310 1.98 15.03 9.71
N LYS A 311 3.06 15.75 10.02
CA LYS A 311 3.97 15.44 11.13
C LYS A 311 3.28 15.50 12.47
N LYS A 312 2.44 16.53 12.72
CA LYS A 312 1.67 16.64 13.97
C LYS A 312 0.74 15.44 14.16
N LYS A 313 0.00 15.04 13.12
CA LYS A 313 -0.88 13.87 13.15
C LYS A 313 -0.08 12.57 13.36
N LEU A 314 1.06 12.40 12.68
CA LEU A 314 1.92 11.22 12.80
C LEU A 314 2.59 11.11 14.19
N LEU A 315 2.99 12.23 14.79
CA LEU A 315 3.53 12.24 16.16
C LEU A 315 2.46 11.85 17.18
N GLY A 316 1.24 12.40 17.05
CA GLY A 316 0.10 12.00 17.89
C GLY A 316 -0.31 10.55 17.70
N LEU A 317 -0.13 9.98 16.50
CA LEU A 317 -0.29 8.56 16.25
C LEU A 317 0.82 7.74 16.92
N ARG A 318 2.08 8.17 16.83
CA ARG A 318 3.22 7.47 17.46
C ARG A 318 3.05 7.31 18.97
N GLU A 319 2.48 8.31 19.65
CA GLU A 319 2.16 8.24 21.09
C GLU A 319 1.10 7.19 21.42
N LYS A 320 0.17 6.93 20.49
CA LYS A 320 -0.92 5.96 20.65
C LYS A 320 -0.56 4.56 20.16
N THR A 321 0.33 4.48 19.17
CA THR A 321 0.77 3.24 18.53
C THR A 321 2.30 3.25 18.49
N SER A 322 2.91 2.71 19.55
CA SER A 322 4.36 2.74 19.80
C SER A 322 5.21 2.14 18.65
N ASP A 323 4.61 1.34 17.75
CA ASP A 323 5.36 0.57 16.75
C ASP A 323 4.73 0.45 15.35
N HIS A 324 3.96 1.44 14.91
CA HIS A 324 3.38 1.39 13.55
C HIS A 324 4.44 1.72 12.48
N ALA A 325 4.77 0.74 11.63
CA ALA A 325 5.85 0.85 10.62
C ALA A 325 5.68 2.06 9.68
N ASP A 326 4.45 2.27 9.17
CA ASP A 326 4.16 3.39 8.28
C ASP A 326 4.40 4.76 8.95
N VAL A 327 4.04 4.89 10.23
CA VAL A 327 4.23 6.14 10.99
C VAL A 327 5.73 6.47 11.09
N LYS A 328 6.57 5.46 11.35
CA LYS A 328 8.03 5.62 11.38
C LYS A 328 8.57 6.03 10.01
N GLN A 329 8.09 5.39 8.94
CA GLN A 329 8.53 5.67 7.58
C GLN A 329 8.19 7.11 7.16
N TYR A 330 6.94 7.56 7.33
CA TYR A 330 6.55 8.92 6.94
C TYR A 330 7.22 9.99 7.80
N LEU A 331 7.42 9.75 9.10
CA LEU A 331 8.20 10.68 9.94
C LEU A 331 9.65 10.78 9.49
N ALA A 332 10.28 9.67 9.05
CA ALA A 332 11.63 9.70 8.50
C ALA A 332 11.70 10.50 7.19
N LEU A 333 10.74 10.30 6.28
CA LEU A 333 10.64 11.04 5.03
C LEU A 333 10.45 12.55 5.27
N ILE A 334 9.53 12.93 6.15
CA ILE A 334 9.31 14.34 6.52
C ILE A 334 10.59 14.93 7.12
N SER A 335 11.24 14.21 8.04
CA SER A 335 12.48 14.69 8.66
C SER A 335 13.61 14.88 7.65
N GLN A 336 13.66 14.05 6.60
CA GLN A 336 14.64 14.20 5.52
C GLN A 336 14.36 15.46 4.70
N ILE A 337 13.12 15.67 4.28
CA ILE A 337 12.71 16.86 3.52
C ILE A 337 13.02 18.13 4.34
N GLU A 338 12.69 18.16 5.63
CA GLU A 338 12.99 19.29 6.51
C GLU A 338 14.50 19.57 6.62
N ARG A 339 15.34 18.53 6.70
CA ARG A 339 16.80 18.71 6.77
C ARG A 339 17.35 19.32 5.48
N GLU A 340 16.97 18.76 4.34
CA GLU A 340 17.42 19.23 3.03
C GLU A 340 16.93 20.66 2.75
N MET A 341 15.67 20.95 3.11
CA MET A 341 15.12 22.30 3.04
C MET A 341 15.90 23.26 3.94
N ASN A 342 16.17 22.92 5.20
CA ASN A 342 16.98 23.76 6.09
C ASN A 342 18.39 24.03 5.56
N ILE A 343 19.03 23.06 4.90
CA ILE A 343 20.34 23.26 4.24
C ILE A 343 20.22 24.33 3.15
N ALA A 344 19.21 24.21 2.27
CA ALA A 344 18.99 25.18 1.21
C ALA A 344 18.66 26.59 1.74
N LEU A 345 17.89 26.68 2.82
CA LEU A 345 17.51 27.95 3.44
C LEU A 345 18.70 28.65 4.11
N ARG A 346 19.62 27.88 4.72
CA ARG A 346 20.87 28.44 5.26
C ARG A 346 21.77 28.96 4.15
N ALA A 347 21.96 28.19 3.09
CA ALA A 347 22.72 28.64 1.92
C ALA A 347 22.12 29.92 1.31
N PHE A 348 20.79 29.99 1.21
CA PHE A 348 20.09 31.20 0.77
C PHE A 348 20.37 32.41 1.69
N ALA A 349 20.29 32.21 3.01
CA ALA A 349 20.56 33.27 3.99
C ALA A 349 22.02 33.75 3.96
N GLU A 350 22.96 32.86 3.63
CA GLU A 350 24.38 33.14 3.46
C GLU A 350 24.72 33.75 2.08
N SER A 351 23.70 34.04 1.25
CA SER A 351 23.85 34.49 -0.14
C SER A 351 24.58 33.51 -1.07
N ASP A 352 24.74 32.25 -0.66
CA ASP A 352 25.17 31.15 -1.51
C ASP A 352 23.96 30.62 -2.31
N PHE A 353 23.54 31.42 -3.29
CA PHE A 353 22.39 31.11 -4.11
C PHE A 353 22.59 29.86 -4.96
N ASP A 354 23.83 29.53 -5.34
CA ASP A 354 24.13 28.34 -6.15
C ASP A 354 23.90 27.05 -5.38
N SER A 355 24.41 26.96 -4.15
CA SER A 355 24.13 25.80 -3.29
C SER A 355 22.64 25.70 -2.95
N SER A 356 21.98 26.84 -2.69
CA SER A 356 20.54 26.87 -2.43
C SER A 356 19.72 26.37 -3.62
N ILE A 357 19.98 26.89 -4.82
CA ILE A 357 19.31 26.49 -6.07
C ILE A 357 19.55 25.02 -6.36
N SER A 358 20.79 24.55 -6.26
CA SER A 358 21.15 23.15 -6.51
C SER A 358 20.36 22.20 -5.59
N THR A 359 20.34 22.50 -4.29
CA THR A 359 19.62 21.70 -3.29
C THR A 359 18.12 21.71 -3.52
N LEU A 360 17.53 22.89 -3.76
CA LEU A 360 16.09 23.04 -4.00
C LEU A 360 15.65 22.40 -5.32
N THR A 361 16.49 22.45 -6.36
CA THR A 361 16.22 21.80 -7.65
C THR A 361 16.19 20.28 -7.50
N ALA A 362 17.18 19.72 -6.77
CA ALA A 362 17.21 18.28 -6.48
C ALA A 362 16.00 17.85 -5.63
N LEU A 363 15.58 18.69 -4.68
CA LEU A 363 14.41 18.45 -3.85
C LEU A 363 13.11 18.54 -4.69
N ALA A 364 12.99 19.53 -5.57
CA ALA A 364 11.86 19.70 -6.49
C ALA A 364 11.71 18.51 -7.45
N ALA A 365 12.83 17.97 -7.95
CA ALA A 365 12.81 16.79 -8.82
C ALA A 365 12.23 15.55 -8.14
N ARG A 366 12.46 15.39 -6.83
CA ARG A 366 11.89 14.29 -6.02
C ARG A 366 10.49 14.58 -5.50
N HIS A 367 10.16 15.85 -5.30
CA HIS A 367 8.97 16.30 -4.60
C HIS A 367 8.27 17.48 -5.28
N ASP A 368 7.96 17.33 -6.57
CA ASP A 368 7.35 18.38 -7.42
C ASP A 368 5.94 18.82 -6.98
N HIS A 369 5.33 18.13 -6.02
CA HIS A 369 4.01 18.47 -5.46
C HIS A 369 4.08 19.47 -4.29
N ILE A 370 5.27 19.89 -3.85
CA ILE A 370 5.43 20.79 -2.69
C ILE A 370 5.53 22.24 -3.17
N SER A 371 4.48 23.04 -2.90
CA SER A 371 4.43 24.48 -3.22
C SER A 371 5.63 25.25 -2.64
N GLN A 372 5.98 24.97 -1.39
CA GLN A 372 7.04 25.65 -0.65
C GLN A 372 8.43 25.47 -1.28
N ILE A 373 8.75 24.30 -1.84
CA ILE A 373 10.02 24.11 -2.55
C ILE A 373 10.09 25.06 -3.74
N HIS A 374 9.02 25.10 -4.53
CA HIS A 374 8.96 25.94 -5.73
C HIS A 374 8.95 27.43 -5.38
N ALA A 375 8.31 27.82 -4.28
CA ALA A 375 8.35 29.19 -3.78
C ALA A 375 9.80 29.58 -3.40
N TRP A 376 10.48 28.78 -2.60
CA TRP A 376 11.87 29.04 -2.21
C TRP A 376 12.85 28.97 -3.37
N LEU A 377 12.63 28.06 -4.32
CA LEU A 377 13.43 27.97 -5.55
C LEU A 377 13.27 29.23 -6.40
N GLY A 378 12.04 29.73 -6.53
CA GLY A 378 11.77 31.01 -7.18
C GLY A 378 12.43 32.18 -6.46
N CYS A 379 12.41 32.19 -5.12
CA CYS A 379 13.12 33.18 -4.32
C CYS A 379 14.63 33.13 -4.56
N ALA A 380 15.23 31.94 -4.61
CA ALA A 380 16.66 31.75 -4.86
C ALA A 380 17.08 32.24 -6.24
N TYR A 381 16.31 31.91 -7.29
CA TYR A 381 16.56 32.44 -8.64
C TYR A 381 16.38 33.96 -8.71
N ALA A 382 15.32 34.51 -8.11
CA ALA A 382 15.07 35.95 -8.09
C ALA A 382 16.15 36.72 -7.32
N ALA A 383 16.56 36.23 -6.15
CA ALA A 383 17.61 36.83 -5.35
C ALA A 383 18.94 36.83 -6.13
N LYS A 384 19.30 35.72 -6.77
CA LYS A 384 20.49 35.64 -7.63
C LYS A 384 20.42 36.64 -8.80
N PHE A 385 19.27 36.73 -9.46
CA PHE A 385 19.04 37.68 -10.56
C PHE A 385 19.25 39.14 -10.12
N PHE A 386 18.68 39.53 -8.97
CA PHE A 386 18.85 40.88 -8.45
C PHE A 386 20.28 41.15 -7.94
N TYR A 387 20.93 40.15 -7.33
CA TYR A 387 22.29 40.26 -6.82
C TYR A 387 23.31 40.55 -7.93
N PHE A 388 23.13 39.96 -9.12
CA PHE A 388 24.01 40.19 -10.29
C PHE A 388 23.53 41.32 -11.22
N GLY A 389 22.67 42.22 -10.73
CA GLY A 389 22.29 43.43 -11.45
C GLY A 389 21.34 43.22 -12.63
N GLU A 390 20.48 42.20 -12.59
CA GLU A 390 19.35 42.00 -13.51
C GLU A 390 19.72 41.69 -14.97
N ASN A 391 20.94 41.21 -15.20
CA ASN A 391 21.46 40.97 -16.54
C ASN A 391 21.08 39.58 -17.10
N ASP A 392 20.81 38.61 -16.24
CA ASP A 392 20.52 37.23 -16.63
C ASP A 392 19.01 36.97 -16.75
N LYS A 393 18.50 37.15 -17.98
CA LYS A 393 17.08 36.92 -18.30
C LYS A 393 16.63 35.47 -18.05
N HIS A 394 17.55 34.51 -18.09
CA HIS A 394 17.22 33.10 -17.85
C HIS A 394 16.91 32.85 -16.38
N LEU A 395 17.69 33.42 -15.45
CA LEU A 395 17.39 33.37 -14.02
C LEU A 395 16.03 34.00 -13.69
N PHE A 396 15.69 35.11 -14.33
CA PHE A 396 14.37 35.74 -14.17
C PHE A 396 13.22 34.81 -14.63
N GLN A 397 13.37 34.16 -15.79
CA GLN A 397 12.37 33.21 -16.30
C GLN A 397 12.20 32.00 -15.38
N LEU A 398 13.30 31.45 -14.85
CA LEU A 398 13.25 30.36 -13.90
C LEU A 398 12.58 30.76 -12.57
N ALA A 399 12.80 31.98 -12.10
CA ALA A 399 12.13 32.51 -10.92
C ALA A 399 10.60 32.56 -11.13
N VAL A 400 10.15 33.16 -12.23
CA VAL A 400 8.72 33.28 -12.56
C VAL A 400 8.08 31.90 -12.75
N ALA A 401 8.75 30.98 -13.44
CA ALA A 401 8.26 29.62 -13.65
C ALA A 401 8.07 28.87 -12.31
N SER A 402 9.03 29.02 -11.39
CA SER A 402 8.99 28.41 -10.06
C SER A 402 7.86 29.01 -9.21
N PHE A 403 7.67 30.34 -9.23
CA PHE A 403 6.55 30.99 -8.54
C PHE A 403 5.18 30.58 -9.09
N ARG A 404 5.03 30.48 -10.41
CA ARG A 404 3.80 29.96 -11.03
C ARG A 404 3.51 28.54 -10.61
N ARG A 405 4.55 27.70 -10.55
CA ARG A 405 4.41 26.32 -10.08
C ARG A 405 3.96 26.28 -8.62
N ALA A 406 4.54 27.12 -7.76
CA ALA A 406 4.12 27.23 -6.36
C ALA A 406 2.64 27.63 -6.21
N LYS A 407 2.18 28.66 -6.94
CA LYS A 407 0.78 29.09 -6.93
C LYS A 407 -0.20 28.10 -7.56
N ALA A 408 0.23 27.36 -8.58
CA ALA A 408 -0.58 26.30 -9.18
C ALA A 408 -0.83 25.14 -8.21
N LEU A 409 0.15 24.84 -7.35
CA LEU A 409 0.03 23.82 -6.31
C LEU A 409 -0.76 24.33 -5.11
N GLU A 410 -0.57 25.59 -4.72
CA GLU A 410 -1.26 26.22 -3.60
C GLU A 410 -1.62 27.67 -3.94
N PRO A 411 -2.88 27.95 -4.34
CA PRO A 411 -3.30 29.28 -4.76
C PRO A 411 -3.16 30.37 -3.68
N ASN A 412 -3.19 29.96 -2.41
CA ASN A 412 -3.01 30.85 -1.25
C ASN A 412 -1.56 30.93 -0.77
N CYS A 413 -0.61 30.38 -1.53
CA CYS A 413 0.82 30.45 -1.20
C CYS A 413 1.26 31.91 -1.11
N SER A 414 1.84 32.29 0.01
CA SER A 414 2.34 33.64 0.27
C SER A 414 3.77 33.58 0.78
N ILE A 415 4.62 34.50 0.34
CA ILE A 415 5.92 34.75 0.92
C ILE A 415 5.87 36.01 1.80
N THR A 416 6.62 36.02 2.91
CA THR A 416 6.50 37.05 3.94
C THR A 416 7.51 38.18 3.78
N GLU A 417 7.06 39.42 4.04
CA GLU A 417 7.89 40.63 4.14
C GLU A 417 8.93 40.55 5.26
N ALA A 418 8.73 39.66 6.24
CA ALA A 418 9.70 39.45 7.32
C ALA A 418 11.03 38.83 6.84
N ILE A 419 11.03 38.17 5.66
CA ILE A 419 12.17 37.40 5.15
C ILE A 419 12.66 37.90 3.79
N PHE A 420 11.76 38.45 2.96
CA PHE A 420 12.08 38.82 1.59
C PHE A 420 11.92 40.32 1.32
N SER A 421 12.72 40.84 0.39
CA SER A 421 12.64 42.24 -0.01
C SER A 421 11.32 42.55 -0.73
N PRO A 422 10.82 43.81 -0.67
CA PRO A 422 9.59 44.21 -1.36
C PRO A 422 9.60 43.88 -2.87
N LYS A 423 10.77 43.98 -3.50
CA LYS A 423 10.96 43.70 -4.92
C LYS A 423 10.74 42.22 -5.26
N LEU A 424 11.17 41.31 -4.39
CA LEU A 424 10.96 39.87 -4.57
C LEU A 424 9.49 39.51 -4.36
N ILE A 425 8.83 40.13 -3.39
CA ILE A 425 7.40 39.95 -3.09
C ILE A 425 6.54 40.46 -4.25
N GLU A 426 6.89 41.61 -4.81
CA GLU A 426 6.24 42.13 -6.02
C GLU A 426 6.36 41.15 -7.19
N LEU A 427 7.56 40.60 -7.42
CA LEU A 427 7.78 39.61 -8.47
C LEU A 427 6.95 38.33 -8.23
N PHE A 428 6.92 37.83 -6.99
CA PHE A 428 6.09 36.68 -6.62
C PHE A 428 4.61 36.96 -6.87
N ASN A 429 4.09 38.12 -6.47
CA ASN A 429 2.69 38.48 -6.64
C ASN A 429 2.29 38.63 -8.11
N LYS A 430 3.18 39.16 -8.96
CA LYS A 430 2.95 39.32 -10.41
C LYS A 430 3.09 38.05 -11.24
N SER A 431 3.82 37.05 -10.72
CA SER A 431 4.06 35.76 -11.40
C SER A 431 2.83 34.88 -11.42
#